data_AF-A0A1F9YPF1-F1
#
_entry.id   AF-A0A1F9YPF1-F1
#
_cell.length_a   1.000
_cell.length_b   1.000
_cell.length_c   1.000
_cell.angle_alpha   90.00
_cell.angle_beta   90.00
_cell.angle_gamma   90.00
#
_symmetry.space_group_name_H-M   'P 1'
#
loop_
_entity.id
_entity.type
_entity.pdbx_description
1 polymer ?
#
loop_
_entity_poly.entity_id
_entity_poly.type
_entity_poly.pdbx_seq_one_letter_code
_entity_poly.pdbx_strand_id
1 'polypeptide(L)'
;MPPRIFDRLYWPTAKKMIDIIVDRGFKVHCHWDNDLTPHLNTMSHMADGLPRGRVLLDLEKTDMKKAKEIMGDKVCLFGNVPSTLLVYGTPNEVDKYCKRLIEDCAPGGGYVLSTECETPWDSKPENVRAICEAAVKHGQYRS
;
A
#
# COMPACT_ATOMS: atom_id res chain seq x y z
N MET A 1 -4.86 -16.95 0.16
CA MET A 1 -5.98 -17.72 0.74
C MET A 1 -7.10 -17.79 -0.31
N PRO A 2 -7.85 -18.88 -0.52
CA PRO A 2 -8.96 -18.85 -1.48
C PRO A 2 -10.02 -17.81 -1.09
N PRO A 3 -10.62 -17.05 -2.03
CA PRO A 3 -11.59 -15.98 -1.71
C PRO A 3 -12.71 -16.40 -0.76
N ARG A 4 -13.34 -17.56 -1.02
CA ARG A 4 -14.38 -18.12 -0.14
C ARG A 4 -13.94 -18.27 1.32
N ILE A 5 -12.68 -18.64 1.57
CA ILE A 5 -12.16 -18.81 2.93
C ILE A 5 -11.83 -17.46 3.55
N PHE A 6 -11.24 -16.55 2.76
CA PHE A 6 -10.93 -15.18 3.17
C PHE A 6 -12.20 -14.44 3.61
N ASP A 7 -13.24 -14.45 2.76
CA ASP A 7 -14.49 -13.74 2.99
C ASP A 7 -15.25 -14.29 4.21
N ARG A 8 -15.17 -15.60 4.44
CA ARG A 8 -15.90 -16.26 5.54
C ARG A 8 -15.19 -16.17 6.88
N LEU A 9 -13.86 -16.34 6.91
CA LEU A 9 -13.12 -16.55 8.16
C LEU A 9 -12.26 -15.34 8.55
N TYR A 10 -11.63 -14.68 7.59
CA TYR A 10 -10.69 -13.60 7.87
C TYR A 10 -11.39 -12.24 7.87
N TRP A 11 -12.07 -11.91 6.78
CA TRP A 11 -12.62 -10.59 6.51
C TRP A 11 -13.56 -10.05 7.62
N PRO A 12 -14.53 -10.82 8.14
CA PRO A 12 -15.48 -10.29 9.13
C PRO A 12 -14.77 -9.84 10.42
N THR A 13 -13.75 -10.60 10.83
CA THR A 13 -12.96 -10.29 12.02
C THR A 13 -12.05 -9.09 11.76
N ALA A 14 -11.40 -9.03 10.60
CA ALA A 14 -10.55 -7.92 10.20
C ALA A 14 -11.32 -6.58 10.15
N LYS A 15 -12.47 -6.55 9.46
CA LYS A 15 -13.34 -5.36 9.39
C LYS A 15 -13.81 -4.93 10.78
N LYS A 16 -14.25 -5.87 11.62
CA LYS A 16 -14.66 -5.57 13.00
C LYS A 16 -13.53 -4.93 13.80
N MET A 17 -12.29 -5.39 13.66
CA MET A 17 -11.15 -4.78 14.36
C MET A 17 -10.87 -3.35 13.86
N ILE A 18 -10.94 -3.14 12.55
CA ILE A 18 -10.76 -1.82 11.94
C ILE A 18 -11.79 -0.82 12.47
N ASP A 19 -13.07 -1.21 12.48
CA ASP A 19 -14.17 -0.36 12.97
C ASP A 19 -13.98 0.02 14.43
N ILE A 20 -13.66 -0.98 15.26
CA ILE A 20 -13.42 -0.83 16.70
C ILE A 20 -12.24 0.11 17.01
N ILE A 21 -11.21 0.15 16.16
CA ILE A 21 -10.05 1.05 16.31
C ILE A 21 -10.42 2.47 15.86
N VAL A 22 -11.12 2.59 14.73
CA VAL A 22 -11.50 3.89 14.17
C VAL A 22 -12.58 4.59 15.01
N ASP A 23 -13.55 3.84 15.55
CA ASP A 23 -14.59 4.36 16.46
C ASP A 23 -13.99 4.91 17.76
N ARG A 24 -12.82 4.39 18.18
CA ARG A 24 -12.06 4.95 19.30
C ARG A 24 -11.27 6.22 18.93
N GLY A 25 -11.41 6.72 17.71
CA GLY A 25 -10.81 7.95 17.23
C GLY A 25 -9.42 7.78 16.61
N PHE A 26 -8.89 6.56 16.53
CA PHE A 26 -7.56 6.29 15.98
C PHE A 26 -7.60 6.13 14.46
N LYS A 27 -6.41 6.17 13.86
CA LYS A 27 -6.18 5.67 12.50
C LYS A 27 -5.66 4.24 12.61
N VAL A 28 -5.99 3.41 11.63
CA VAL A 28 -5.49 2.04 11.55
C VAL A 28 -4.46 1.92 10.43
N HIS A 29 -3.36 1.24 10.72
CA HIS A 29 -2.39 0.80 9.73
C HIS A 29 -2.53 -0.72 9.58
N CYS A 30 -3.02 -1.15 8.42
CA CYS A 30 -3.21 -2.55 8.06
C CYS A 30 -2.05 -3.00 7.17
N HIS A 31 -1.08 -3.71 7.74
CA HIS A 31 0.02 -4.33 7.00
C HIS A 31 -0.36 -5.76 6.62
N TRP A 32 -0.67 -5.98 5.34
CA TRP A 32 -1.18 -7.26 4.86
C TRP A 32 -0.29 -7.85 3.74
N ASP A 33 0.38 -8.95 4.08
CA ASP A 33 1.28 -9.68 3.19
C ASP A 33 0.60 -10.52 2.11
N ASN A 34 1.39 -10.94 1.13
CA ASN A 34 1.05 -11.67 -0.08
C ASN A 34 0.32 -10.84 -1.14
N ASP A 35 -0.02 -11.52 -2.24
CA ASP A 35 -0.85 -10.96 -3.29
C ASP A 35 -2.33 -11.02 -2.88
N LEU A 36 -2.90 -9.85 -2.61
CA LEU A 36 -4.30 -9.65 -2.24
C LEU A 36 -5.15 -9.18 -3.43
N THR A 37 -4.59 -9.15 -4.64
CA THR A 37 -5.32 -8.81 -5.87
C THR A 37 -6.64 -9.59 -6.01
N PRO A 38 -6.70 -10.90 -5.69
CA PRO A 38 -7.96 -11.66 -5.74
C PRO A 38 -9.03 -11.25 -4.71
N HIS A 39 -8.65 -10.46 -3.69
CA HIS A 39 -9.49 -10.07 -2.56
C HIS A 39 -9.88 -8.59 -2.56
N LEU A 40 -9.40 -7.79 -3.52
CA LEU A 40 -9.60 -6.34 -3.57
C LEU A 40 -11.09 -5.95 -3.53
N ASN A 41 -11.97 -6.72 -4.17
CA ASN A 41 -13.41 -6.48 -4.13
C ASN A 41 -13.97 -6.55 -2.70
N THR A 42 -13.67 -7.62 -1.97
CA THR A 42 -14.06 -7.75 -0.56
C THR A 42 -13.44 -6.64 0.28
N MET A 43 -12.15 -6.36 0.06
CA MET A 43 -11.40 -5.33 0.79
C MET A 43 -11.87 -3.90 0.49
N SER A 44 -12.52 -3.65 -0.64
CA SER A 44 -13.07 -2.33 -0.98
C SER A 44 -14.11 -1.82 0.03
N HIS A 45 -14.65 -2.73 0.85
CA HIS A 45 -15.59 -2.45 1.93
C HIS A 45 -14.89 -2.08 3.26
N MET A 46 -13.56 -2.00 3.29
CA MET A 46 -12.77 -1.77 4.52
C MET A 46 -13.11 -0.47 5.23
N ALA A 47 -13.36 0.59 4.46
CA ALA A 47 -13.67 1.91 4.98
C ALA A 47 -15.18 2.20 5.01
N ASP A 48 -16.03 1.23 4.67
CA ASP A 48 -17.47 1.45 4.67
C ASP A 48 -17.97 1.79 6.08
N GLY A 49 -18.68 2.92 6.19
CA GLY A 49 -19.16 3.47 7.45
C GLY A 49 -18.12 4.27 8.25
N LEU A 50 -16.89 4.42 7.76
CA LEU A 50 -15.80 5.11 8.45
C LEU A 50 -15.56 6.52 7.88
N PRO A 51 -15.08 7.47 8.71
CA PRO A 51 -14.60 8.75 8.19
C PRO A 51 -13.45 8.58 7.19
N ARG A 52 -13.34 9.47 6.21
CA ARG A 52 -12.22 9.47 5.25
C ARG A 52 -10.87 9.63 5.96
N GLY A 53 -9.83 9.00 5.42
CA GLY A 53 -8.45 9.15 5.92
C GLY A 53 -8.15 8.43 7.24
N ARG A 54 -8.95 7.41 7.58
CA ARG A 54 -8.79 6.60 8.79
C ARG A 54 -8.01 5.31 8.60
N VAL A 55 -7.91 4.83 7.37
CA VAL A 55 -7.29 3.54 7.03
C VAL A 55 -6.08 3.78 6.14
N LEU A 56 -4.92 3.29 6.58
CA LEU A 56 -3.71 3.12 5.80
C LEU A 56 -3.54 1.62 5.51
N LEU A 57 -3.52 1.24 4.23
CA LEU A 57 -3.40 -0.14 3.78
C LEU A 57 -2.04 -0.34 3.12
N ASP A 58 -1.19 -1.09 3.81
CA ASP A 58 0.16 -1.47 3.39
C ASP A 58 0.11 -2.86 2.75
N LEU A 59 0.54 -2.90 1.49
CA LEU A 59 0.36 -4.02 0.58
C LEU A 59 1.71 -4.51 0.09
N GLU A 60 1.92 -5.83 0.14
CA GLU A 60 3.19 -6.44 -0.28
C GLU A 60 3.22 -6.71 -1.79
N LYS A 61 2.66 -7.84 -2.26
CA LYS A 61 2.74 -8.28 -3.66
C LYS A 61 1.52 -7.91 -4.52
N THR A 62 0.63 -7.09 -3.96
CA THR A 62 -0.64 -6.75 -4.59
C THR A 62 -0.45 -5.81 -5.78
N ASP A 63 -1.31 -5.93 -6.79
CA ASP A 63 -1.38 -5.00 -7.92
C ASP A 63 -1.87 -3.62 -7.43
N MET A 64 -0.91 -2.72 -7.21
CA MET A 64 -1.17 -1.39 -6.64
C MET A 64 -2.05 -0.52 -7.52
N LYS A 65 -1.96 -0.67 -8.85
CA LYS A 65 -2.81 0.06 -9.78
C LYS A 65 -4.26 -0.37 -9.63
N LYS A 66 -4.52 -1.68 -9.63
CA LYS A 66 -5.88 -2.20 -9.38
C LYS A 66 -6.40 -1.83 -7.99
N ALA A 67 -5.54 -1.88 -6.96
CA ALA A 67 -5.91 -1.43 -5.63
C ALA A 67 -6.32 0.04 -5.64
N LYS A 68 -5.56 0.91 -6.33
CA LYS A 68 -5.91 2.33 -6.47
C LYS A 68 -7.23 2.52 -7.20
N GLU A 69 -7.47 1.81 -8.29
CA GLU A 69 -8.72 1.88 -9.06
C GLU A 69 -9.95 1.46 -8.23
N ILE A 70 -9.81 0.45 -7.37
CA ILE A 70 -10.93 -0.14 -6.62
C ILE A 70 -11.24 0.59 -5.31
N MET A 71 -10.22 1.06 -4.59
CA MET A 71 -10.38 1.59 -3.22
C MET A 71 -9.57 2.85 -2.92
N GLY A 72 -8.89 3.41 -3.93
CA GLY A 72 -7.97 4.54 -3.78
C GLY A 72 -8.60 5.87 -3.35
N ASP A 73 -9.93 5.98 -3.42
CA ASP A 73 -10.71 7.10 -2.92
C ASP A 73 -11.21 6.88 -1.48
N LYS A 74 -11.09 5.66 -0.95
CA LYS A 74 -11.58 5.25 0.38
C LYS A 74 -10.46 5.08 1.41
N VAL A 75 -9.32 4.53 1.00
CA VAL A 75 -8.17 4.25 1.87
C VAL A 75 -6.92 4.95 1.38
N CYS A 76 -5.95 5.15 2.28
CA CYS A 76 -4.59 5.51 1.87
C CYS A 76 -3.82 4.23 1.56
N LEU A 77 -3.24 4.13 0.37
CA LEU A 77 -2.36 3.01 0.00
C LEU A 77 -0.93 3.29 0.45
N PHE A 78 -0.20 2.25 0.83
CA PHE A 78 1.18 2.29 1.26
C PHE A 78 1.98 1.15 0.59
N GLY A 79 3.24 1.41 0.25
CA GLY A 79 4.11 0.45 -0.43
C GLY A 79 4.23 0.72 -1.94
N ASN A 80 4.72 -0.20 -2.78
CA ASN A 80 5.26 -1.50 -2.43
C ASN A 80 6.58 -1.78 -3.18
N VAL A 81 7.58 -0.93 -2.97
CA VAL A 81 8.90 -1.12 -3.61
C VAL A 81 9.48 -2.49 -3.19
N PRO A 82 9.81 -3.39 -4.13
CA PRO A 82 10.20 -4.75 -3.80
C PRO A 82 11.52 -4.81 -3.05
N SER A 83 11.58 -5.65 -2.02
CA SER A 83 12.78 -5.87 -1.23
C SER A 83 13.93 -6.41 -2.07
N THR A 84 13.62 -7.29 -3.03
CA THR A 84 14.60 -7.82 -4.00
C THR A 84 15.23 -6.73 -4.87
N LEU A 85 14.49 -5.67 -5.19
CA LEU A 85 15.00 -4.54 -5.95
C LEU A 85 16.02 -3.73 -5.13
N LEU A 86 15.82 -3.64 -3.82
CA LEU A 86 16.74 -2.93 -2.93
C LEU A 86 18.05 -3.68 -2.69
N VAL A 87 18.00 -5.01 -2.63
CA VAL A 87 19.18 -5.84 -2.43
C VAL A 87 19.98 -5.98 -3.74
N TYR A 88 19.32 -6.29 -4.85
CA TYR A 88 20.01 -6.70 -6.08
C TYR A 88 20.03 -5.64 -7.17
N GLY A 89 19.07 -4.72 -7.19
CA GLY A 89 18.94 -3.72 -8.24
C GLY A 89 19.95 -2.58 -8.17
N THR A 90 19.73 -1.60 -9.03
CA THR A 90 20.46 -0.34 -9.13
C THR A 90 19.57 0.86 -8.74
N PRO A 91 20.16 2.01 -8.34
CA PRO A 91 19.39 3.21 -8.00
C PRO A 91 18.45 3.68 -9.12
N ASN A 92 18.85 3.50 -10.38
CA ASN A 92 18.05 3.84 -11.55
C ASN A 92 16.83 2.92 -11.72
N GLU A 93 16.96 1.62 -11.41
CA GLU A 93 15.83 0.71 -11.43
C GLU A 93 14.85 1.00 -10.29
N VAL A 94 15.36 1.39 -9.12
CA VAL A 94 14.54 1.87 -8.00
C VAL A 94 13.78 3.15 -8.37
N ASP A 95 14.45 4.17 -8.92
CA ASP A 95 13.81 5.42 -9.37
C ASP A 95 12.70 5.14 -10.38
N LYS A 96 12.96 4.28 -11.37
CA LYS A 96 11.97 3.87 -12.38
C LYS A 96 10.77 3.15 -11.76
N TYR A 97 11.01 2.26 -10.79
CA TYR A 97 9.94 1.54 -10.12
C TYR A 97 9.08 2.49 -9.27
N CYS A 98 9.72 3.32 -8.45
CA CYS A 98 9.06 4.33 -7.62
C CYS A 98 8.24 5.31 -8.47
N LYS A 99 8.80 5.77 -9.59
CA LYS A 99 8.10 6.65 -10.53
C LYS A 99 6.80 6.03 -11.03
N ARG A 100 6.83 4.76 -11.47
CA ARG A 100 5.61 4.06 -11.93
C ARG A 100 4.56 3.95 -10.83
N LEU A 101 4.97 3.56 -9.61
CA LEU A 101 4.07 3.50 -8.47
C LEU A 101 3.41 4.85 -8.18
N ILE A 102 4.19 5.94 -8.22
CA ILE A 102 3.67 7.29 -8.05
C ILE A 102 2.69 7.64 -9.19
N GLU A 103 3.02 7.35 -10.45
CA GLU A 103 2.12 7.61 -11.58
C GLU A 103 0.80 6.84 -11.47
N ASP A 104 0.84 5.59 -11.00
CA ASP A 104 -0.35 4.74 -10.86
C ASP A 104 -1.17 5.09 -9.61
N CYS A 105 -0.52 5.41 -8.48
CA CYS A 105 -1.18 5.47 -7.16
C CYS A 105 -1.34 6.87 -6.59
N ALA A 106 -0.48 7.83 -6.96
CA ALA A 106 -0.57 9.17 -6.42
C ALA A 106 -1.80 9.96 -6.90
N PRO A 107 -2.26 9.91 -8.18
CA PRO A 107 -3.39 10.73 -8.62
C PRO A 107 -4.61 10.64 -7.68
N GLY A 108 -5.13 11.81 -7.28
CA GLY A 108 -6.22 11.92 -6.30
C GLY A 108 -5.81 11.86 -4.82
N GLY A 109 -4.51 11.76 -4.51
CA GLY A 109 -3.99 11.69 -3.15
C GLY A 109 -4.14 10.31 -2.50
N GLY A 110 -3.80 10.19 -1.21
CA GLY A 110 -3.99 8.94 -0.47
C GLY A 110 -3.02 7.82 -0.88
N TYR A 111 -1.77 8.17 -1.13
CA TYR A 111 -0.70 7.21 -1.39
C TYR A 111 0.59 7.60 -0.68
N VAL A 112 1.26 6.62 -0.09
CA VAL A 112 2.57 6.74 0.57
C VAL A 112 3.54 5.75 -0.08
N LEU A 113 4.57 6.28 -0.76
CA LEU A 113 5.64 5.47 -1.32
C LEU A 113 6.48 4.87 -0.18
N SER A 114 6.60 3.55 -0.17
CA SER A 114 7.43 2.78 0.78
C SER A 114 7.81 1.41 0.20
N THR A 115 8.56 0.62 0.94
CA THR A 115 8.82 -0.80 0.67
C THR A 115 7.57 -1.65 0.76
N GLU A 116 7.59 -2.83 0.13
CA GLU A 116 6.50 -3.82 0.18
C GLU A 116 6.32 -4.48 1.56
N CYS A 117 7.34 -4.42 2.41
CA CYS A 117 7.37 -4.93 3.77
C CYS A 117 8.48 -4.20 4.54
N GLU A 118 9.25 -4.87 5.41
CA GLU A 118 10.50 -4.32 5.93
C GLU A 118 11.57 -4.11 4.85
N THR A 119 12.41 -3.09 5.05
CA THR A 119 13.66 -2.94 4.29
C THR A 119 14.64 -4.02 4.73
N PRO A 120 15.14 -4.90 3.82
CA PRO A 120 16.12 -5.91 4.17
C PRO A 120 17.41 -5.31 4.75
N TRP A 121 18.02 -6.00 5.72
CA TRP A 121 19.25 -5.56 6.38
C TRP A 121 20.45 -5.45 5.44
N ASP A 122 20.44 -6.21 4.34
CA ASP A 122 21.46 -6.25 3.29
C ASP A 122 21.10 -5.38 2.07
N SER A 123 20.07 -4.52 2.20
CA SER A 123 19.73 -3.54 1.16
C SER A 123 20.92 -2.61 0.89
N LYS A 124 21.18 -2.34 -0.39
CA LYS A 124 22.20 -1.36 -0.77
C LYS A 124 21.78 0.05 -0.30
N PRO A 125 22.59 0.78 0.49
CA PRO A 125 22.22 2.10 0.99
C PRO A 125 21.84 3.11 -0.10
N GLU A 126 22.47 3.02 -1.28
CA GLU A 126 22.14 3.82 -2.46
C GLU A 126 20.75 3.51 -3.03
N ASN A 127 20.28 2.27 -2.92
CA ASN A 127 18.92 1.90 -3.36
C ASN A 127 17.87 2.42 -2.39
N VAL A 128 18.15 2.39 -1.08
CA VAL A 128 17.26 3.00 -0.07
C VAL A 128 17.18 4.52 -0.26
N ARG A 129 18.32 5.20 -0.48
CA ARG A 129 18.35 6.63 -0.81
C ARG A 129 17.56 6.95 -2.08
N ALA A 130 17.63 6.10 -3.10
CA ALA A 130 16.90 6.28 -4.35
C ALA A 130 15.38 6.31 -4.17
N ILE A 131 14.81 5.60 -3.18
CA ILE A 131 13.37 5.73 -2.85
C ILE A 131 13.05 7.15 -2.39
N CYS A 132 13.82 7.68 -1.43
CA CYS A 132 13.62 9.03 -0.90
C CYS A 132 13.78 10.10 -2.00
N GLU A 133 14.81 9.96 -2.85
CA GLU A 133 15.05 10.85 -3.97
C GLU A 133 13.90 10.79 -5.00
N ALA A 134 13.42 9.59 -5.33
CA ALA A 134 12.28 9.41 -6.22
C ALA A 134 11.00 10.03 -5.66
N ALA A 135 10.77 9.93 -4.35
CA ALA A 135 9.63 10.57 -3.68
C ALA A 135 9.66 12.09 -3.84
N VAL A 136 10.83 12.72 -3.65
CA VAL A 136 10.99 14.18 -3.81
C VAL A 136 10.87 14.60 -5.28
N LYS A 137 11.44 13.80 -6.19
CA LYS A 137 11.53 14.09 -7.63
C LYS A 137 10.19 13.92 -8.35
N HIS A 138 9.43 12.87 -8.05
CA HIS A 138 8.20 12.51 -8.78
C HIS A 138 6.93 12.67 -7.94
N GLY A 139 7.02 12.69 -6.60
CA GLY A 139 5.87 12.67 -5.69
C GLY A 139 5.19 14.01 -5.44
N GLN A 140 5.54 15.05 -6.21
CA GLN A 140 4.88 16.35 -6.10
C GLN A 140 3.53 16.33 -6.83
N TYR A 141 2.46 16.59 -6.09
CA TYR A 141 1.14 16.76 -6.66
C TYR A 141 1.09 18.08 -7.44
N ARG A 142 0.65 18.00 -8.69
CA ARG A 142 0.38 19.21 -9.48
C ARG A 142 -0.94 19.80 -8.99
N SER A 143 -0.89 21.03 -8.48
CA SER A 143 -2.04 21.86 -8.13
C SER A 143 -2.85 22.27 -9.35
#